data_AF-A0ABD1JWR0-F1
#
_entry.id   AF-A0ABD1JWR0-F1
#
_cell.length_a   1.000
_cell.length_b   1.000
_cell.length_c   1.000
_cell.angle_alpha   90.00
_cell.angle_beta   90.00
_cell.angle_gamma   90.00
#
_symmetry.space_group_name_H-M   'P 1'
#
loop_
_entity.id
_entity.type
_entity.pdbx_description
1 polymer ?
#
loop_
_entity_poly.entity_id
_entity_poly.type
_entity_poly.pdbx_seq_one_letter_code
_entity_poly.pdbx_strand_id
1 'polypeptide(L)'
;MAPTITSTADHPKEYLSLIHKMRNPIAEQLRRDRINNSIEEFKDLLGPQLLNQQPDSKLEKADILEMTVCLLRQHLQQKKTPSCSSAASQGF
;
A
#
# COMPACT_ATOMS: atom_id res chain seq x y z
N MET A 1 22.85 -5.75 -58.95
CA MET A 1 22.98 -5.45 -57.52
C MET A 1 22.00 -4.34 -57.20
N ALA A 2 21.08 -4.56 -56.26
CA ALA A 2 20.09 -3.57 -55.81
C ALA A 2 20.00 -3.62 -54.28
N PRO A 3 19.87 -2.48 -53.60
CA PRO A 3 20.10 -2.38 -52.16
C PRO A 3 18.89 -2.87 -51.34
N THR A 4 19.23 -3.50 -50.22
CA THR A 4 18.33 -3.92 -49.14
C THR A 4 17.64 -2.71 -48.51
N ILE A 5 16.31 -2.65 -48.64
CA ILE A 5 15.46 -1.81 -47.80
C ILE A 5 15.10 -2.62 -46.54
N THR A 6 15.83 -2.40 -45.46
CA THR A 6 15.45 -2.95 -44.15
C THR A 6 14.17 -2.24 -43.69
N SER A 7 13.02 -2.87 -43.97
CA SER A 7 11.70 -2.43 -43.53
C SER A 7 11.58 -2.60 -42.03
N THR A 8 11.60 -1.50 -41.27
CA THR A 8 11.48 -1.43 -39.81
C THR A 8 10.03 -1.60 -39.33
N ALA A 9 9.29 -2.56 -39.89
CA ALA A 9 7.84 -2.68 -39.73
C ALA A 9 7.38 -3.88 -38.88
N ASP A 10 8.16 -4.35 -37.90
CA ASP A 10 7.85 -5.62 -37.23
C ASP A 10 7.53 -5.56 -35.72
N HIS A 11 7.54 -4.41 -35.05
CA HIS A 11 7.34 -4.37 -33.57
C HIS A 11 6.23 -3.42 -33.09
N PRO A 12 4.98 -3.54 -33.58
CA PRO A 12 3.86 -2.72 -33.11
C PRO A 12 3.60 -2.89 -31.60
N LYS A 13 3.96 -4.04 -31.01
CA LYS A 13 3.83 -4.29 -29.56
C LYS A 13 4.81 -3.47 -28.72
N GLU A 14 6.02 -3.24 -29.20
CA GLU A 14 7.03 -2.43 -28.50
C GLU A 14 6.66 -0.94 -28.58
N TYR A 15 6.17 -0.48 -29.73
CA TYR A 15 5.65 0.88 -29.90
C TYR A 15 4.42 1.15 -29.03
N LEU A 16 3.49 0.20 -28.93
CA LEU A 16 2.35 0.28 -28.01
C LEU A 16 2.80 0.25 -26.55
N SER A 17 3.74 -0.63 -26.18
CA SER A 17 4.30 -0.68 -24.82
C SER A 17 4.98 0.65 -24.43
N LEU A 18 5.70 1.26 -25.36
CA LEU A 18 6.32 2.57 -25.18
C LEU A 18 5.26 3.67 -25.06
N ILE A 19 4.24 3.68 -25.90
CA ILE A 19 3.11 4.63 -25.81
C ILE A 19 2.32 4.46 -24.50
N HIS A 20 2.09 3.24 -24.03
CA HIS A 20 1.44 2.97 -22.75
C HIS A 20 2.31 3.41 -21.56
N LYS A 21 3.64 3.24 -21.65
CA LYS A 21 4.62 3.77 -20.69
C LYS A 21 4.70 5.31 -20.72
N MET A 22 4.48 5.94 -21.86
CA MET A 22 4.59 7.39 -22.06
C MET A 22 3.27 8.16 -21.85
N ARG A 23 2.11 7.51 -21.85
CA ARG A 23 0.80 8.20 -21.82
C ARG A 23 0.39 8.75 -20.46
N ASN A 24 0.98 8.33 -19.34
CA ASN A 24 0.59 8.84 -18.02
C ASN A 24 1.74 8.90 -16.98
N PRO A 25 2.97 9.33 -17.34
CA PRO A 25 4.08 9.39 -16.39
C PRO A 25 3.75 10.26 -15.18
N ILE A 26 3.01 11.37 -15.38
CA ILE A 26 2.59 12.28 -14.31
C ILE A 26 1.55 11.63 -13.41
N ALA A 27 0.54 10.95 -13.96
CA ALA A 27 -0.51 10.34 -13.14
C ALA A 27 0.01 9.15 -12.31
N GLU A 28 0.92 8.35 -12.88
CA GLU A 28 1.59 7.28 -12.14
C GLU A 28 2.57 7.84 -11.09
N GLN A 29 3.27 8.93 -11.38
CA GLN A 29 4.07 9.65 -10.38
C GLN A 29 3.20 10.14 -9.22
N LEU A 30 2.09 10.84 -9.49
CA LEU A 30 1.16 11.30 -8.46
C LEU A 30 0.58 10.14 -7.63
N ARG A 31 0.31 8.99 -8.28
CA ARG A 31 -0.13 7.79 -7.57
C ARG A 31 0.94 7.27 -6.63
N ARG A 32 2.20 7.18 -7.09
CA ARG A 32 3.35 6.75 -6.28
C ARG A 32 3.60 7.69 -5.11
N ASP A 33 3.54 8.99 -5.36
CA ASP A 33 3.71 10.02 -4.33
C ASP A 33 2.61 9.91 -3.28
N ARG A 34 1.34 9.76 -3.71
CA ARG A 34 0.23 9.54 -2.78
C ARG A 34 0.44 8.30 -1.92
N ILE A 35 0.87 7.18 -2.51
CA ILE A 35 1.14 5.94 -1.77
C ILE A 35 2.29 6.15 -0.77
N ASN A 36 3.38 6.79 -1.19
CA ASN A 36 4.51 7.05 -0.32
C ASN A 36 4.14 7.96 0.86
N ASN A 37 3.39 9.04 0.60
CA ASN A 37 2.90 9.94 1.63
C ASN A 37 2.03 9.19 2.65
N SER A 38 1.10 8.35 2.20
CA SER A 38 0.29 7.54 3.13
C SER A 38 1.12 6.56 3.96
N ILE A 39 2.19 5.99 3.41
CA ILE A 39 3.09 5.11 4.18
C ILE A 39 3.88 5.91 5.23
N GLU A 40 4.28 7.13 4.90
CA GLU A 40 4.96 8.04 5.84
C GLU A 40 4.02 8.50 6.96
N GLU A 41 2.78 8.86 6.63
CA GLU A 41 1.73 9.14 7.63
C GLU A 41 1.49 7.94 8.57
N PHE A 42 1.45 6.71 8.03
CA PHE A 42 1.34 5.51 8.86
C PHE A 42 2.55 5.34 9.78
N LYS A 43 3.76 5.61 9.30
CA LYS A 43 4.97 5.55 10.12
C LYS A 43 4.89 6.54 11.30
N ASP A 44 4.41 7.75 11.06
CA ASP A 44 4.28 8.77 12.12
C ASP A 44 3.19 8.41 13.13
N LEU A 45 2.03 7.91 12.65
CA LEU A 45 0.94 7.42 13.51
C LEU A 45 1.35 6.21 14.36
N LEU A 46 2.15 5.30 13.78
CA LEU A 46 2.66 4.11 14.46
C LEU A 46 3.89 4.40 15.32
N GLY A 47 4.55 5.55 15.12
CA GLY A 47 5.81 5.92 15.75
C GLY A 47 5.88 5.60 17.25
N PRO A 48 4.90 6.01 18.07
CA PRO A 48 4.90 5.71 19.50
C PRO A 48 4.85 4.21 19.83
N GLN A 49 4.13 3.40 19.05
CA GLN A 49 4.03 1.96 19.28
C GLN A 49 5.27 1.22 18.77
N LEU A 50 5.84 1.67 17.66
CA LEU A 50 7.03 1.08 17.05
C LEU A 50 8.32 1.46 17.80
N LEU A 51 8.48 2.70 18.26
CA LEU A 51 9.63 3.14 19.08
C LEU A 51 9.71 2.39 20.41
N ASN A 52 8.57 2.03 21.00
CA ASN A 52 8.54 1.22 22.23
C ASN A 52 8.92 -0.25 21.97
N GLN A 53 8.69 -0.77 20.76
CA GLN A 53 9.03 -2.16 20.41
C GLN A 53 10.44 -2.29 19.85
N GLN A 54 10.90 -1.32 19.05
CA GLN A 54 12.18 -1.32 18.35
C GLN A 54 12.68 0.13 18.11
N PRO A 55 13.39 0.73 19.09
CA PRO A 55 13.84 2.12 19.00
C PRO A 55 14.92 2.36 17.93
N ASP A 56 15.71 1.35 17.57
CA ASP A 56 16.84 1.47 16.65
C ASP A 56 16.65 0.72 15.32
N SER A 57 15.49 0.07 15.10
CA SER A 57 15.27 -0.69 13.88
C SER A 57 14.84 0.22 12.73
N LYS A 58 15.49 0.05 11.58
CA LYS A 58 15.13 0.72 10.34
C LYS A 58 13.79 0.17 9.87
N LEU A 59 12.70 0.85 10.21
CA LEU A 59 11.33 0.45 9.84
C LEU A 59 11.22 0.25 8.33
N GLU A 60 11.07 -1.00 7.91
CA GLU A 60 10.87 -1.33 6.50
C GLU A 60 9.42 -1.01 6.13
N LYS A 61 9.19 -0.69 4.84
CA LYS A 61 7.82 -0.41 4.36
C LYS A 61 6.87 -1.60 4.59
N ALA A 62 7.40 -2.82 4.60
CA ALA A 62 6.64 -4.03 4.88
C ALA A 62 6.12 -4.05 6.33
N ASP A 63 7.00 -3.78 7.31
CA ASP A 63 6.65 -3.76 8.74
C ASP A 63 5.58 -2.70 9.05
N ILE A 64 5.72 -1.50 8.46
CA ILE A 64 4.75 -0.40 8.61
C ILE A 64 3.36 -0.85 8.15
N LEU A 65 3.28 -1.54 7.00
CA LEU A 65 2.01 -2.01 6.44
C LEU A 65 1.43 -3.16 7.27
N GLU A 66 2.25 -4.12 7.70
CA GLU A 66 1.81 -5.25 8.52
C GLU A 66 1.26 -4.79 9.86
N MET A 67 1.98 -3.90 10.55
CA MET A 67 1.54 -3.33 11.82
C MET A 67 0.23 -2.56 11.65
N THR A 68 0.11 -1.72 10.61
CA THR A 68 -1.12 -0.98 10.32
C THR A 68 -2.31 -1.93 10.11
N VAL A 69 -2.14 -3.01 9.36
CA VAL A 69 -3.20 -4.02 9.14
C VAL A 69 -3.61 -4.70 10.44
N CYS A 70 -2.65 -5.02 11.32
CA CYS A 70 -2.92 -5.61 12.63
C CYS A 70 -3.80 -4.68 13.48
N LEU A 71 -3.44 -3.40 13.59
CA LEU A 71 -4.20 -2.40 14.34
C LEU A 71 -5.60 -2.17 13.76
N LEU A 72 -5.72 -2.08 12.43
CA LEU A 72 -7.02 -1.92 11.78
C LEU A 72 -7.92 -3.13 12.04
N ARG A 73 -7.38 -4.35 12.00
CA ARG A 73 -8.13 -5.57 12.36
C ARG A 73 -8.58 -5.53 13.81
N GLN A 74 -7.72 -5.14 14.74
CA GLN A 74 -8.08 -5.02 16.16
C GLN A 74 -9.21 -4.00 16.36
N HIS A 75 -9.08 -2.81 15.77
CA HIS A 75 -10.06 -1.73 15.89
C HIS A 75 -11.42 -2.08 15.26
N LEU A 76 -11.42 -2.72 14.09
CA LEU A 76 -12.66 -3.16 13.43
C LEU A 76 -13.34 -4.32 14.17
N GLN A 77 -12.57 -5.21 14.82
CA GLN A 77 -13.13 -6.29 15.64
C GLN A 77 -13.74 -5.77 16.95
N GLN A 78 -13.12 -4.78 17.60
CA GLN A 78 -13.68 -4.12 18.79
C GLN A 78 -15.02 -3.42 18.52
N LYS A 79 -15.22 -2.88 17.31
CA LYS A 79 -16.52 -2.30 16.91
C LYS A 79 -17.61 -3.35 16.65
N LYS A 80 -17.24 -4.62 16.48
CA LYS A 80 -18.19 -5.71 16.21
C LYS A 80 -18.69 -6.41 17.49
N THR A 81 -18.08 -6.15 18.64
CA THR A 81 -18.65 -6.58 19.93
C THR A 81 -19.64 -5.51 20.41
N PRO A 82 -20.97 -5.71 20.28
CA PRO A 82 -21.85 -5.02 21.22
C PRO A 82 -21.40 -5.46 22.61
N SER A 83 -21.20 -4.50 23.50
CA SER A 83 -21.05 -4.72 24.93
C SER A 83 -22.30 -5.44 25.45
N CYS A 84 -22.35 -6.76 25.31
CA CYS A 84 -23.28 -7.62 26.02
C CYS A 84 -22.59 -8.05 27.32
N SER A 85 -22.59 -7.14 28.29
CA SER A 85 -22.43 -7.43 29.71
C SER A 85 -23.55 -6.66 30.41
N SER A 86 -24.36 -7.15 31.34
CA SER A 86 -24.65 -8.48 31.87
C SER A 86 -25.88 -8.24 32.74
N ALA A 87 -27.05 -8.78 32.41
CA ALA A 87 -28.24 -8.65 33.27
C ALA A 87 -29.17 -9.86 33.11
N ALA A 88 -28.60 -11.05 33.29
CA ALA A 88 -29.33 -12.26 33.62
C ALA A 88 -28.39 -13.00 34.57
N SER A 89 -28.73 -13.42 35.78
CA SER A 89 -30.03 -13.64 36.41
C SER A 89 -29.72 -13.91 37.88
N GLN A 90 -30.29 -13.15 38.81
CA GLN A 90 -30.41 -13.61 40.20
C GLN A 90 -31.87 -13.94 40.45
N GLY A 91 -32.17 -15.23 40.36
CA GLY A 91 -33.34 -15.85 40.95
C GLY A 91 -32.83 -17.01 41.81
N PHE A 92 -32.88 -16.84 43.13
CA PHE A 92 -33.54 -17.70 44.11
C PHE A 92 -33.48 -16.98 45.47
#